data_AF-A0A7Y1XC39-F1
#
_entry.id   AF-A0A7Y1XC39-F1
#
_cell.length_a   1.000
_cell.length_b   1.000
_cell.length_c   1.000
_cell.angle_alpha   90.00
_cell.angle_beta   90.00
_cell.angle_gamma   90.00
#
_symmetry.space_group_name_H-M   'P 1'
#
loop_
_entity.id
_entity.type
_entity.pdbx_description
1 polymer ?
#
loop_
_entity_poly.entity_id
_entity_poly.type
_entity_poly.pdbx_seq_one_letter_code
_entity_poly.pdbx_strand_id
1 'polypeptide(L)'
;IQLASAGSSPLPIFHDIVEHTDFKGTIIVGVTPPLFFSTTFPKAGPWQRPQARVDHFHKRTYAQRVNHWLSIPLQENLVMMSGHEEEADENIDLKGLLKRVKLPERTGKPQYPPFFEFGTIDRDRNTRMTDRTATDTAFANVIKNAWKFIITSKGPPPDIEGTTQFFAADAKKFQDRGGNLILVRPPSSGMFKEGELKFFPREKLYDQLVQITGAKSYHYEDYEELKNMICPEWSHLSAEDADIFTRVIAQEMIKDNALTKPTN
;
A
#
# COMPACT_ATOMS: atom_id res chain seq x y z
N ILE A 1 -13.61 -0.08 6.76
CA ILE A 1 -13.24 -1.15 5.79
C ILE A 1 -11.96 -0.71 5.11
N GLN A 2 -10.94 -1.55 5.11
CA GLN A 2 -9.68 -1.30 4.38
C GLN A 2 -9.75 -1.93 2.99
N LEU A 3 -9.48 -1.16 1.95
CA LEU A 3 -9.52 -1.59 0.54
C LEU A 3 -8.15 -1.59 -0.14
N ALA A 4 -7.11 -1.06 0.49
CA ALA A 4 -5.77 -0.98 -0.08
C ALA A 4 -5.22 -2.36 -0.52
N SER A 5 -4.39 -2.37 -1.56
CA SER A 5 -3.67 -3.54 -2.04
C SER A 5 -2.17 -3.28 -1.85
N ALA A 6 -1.50 -4.10 -1.04
CA ALA A 6 -0.10 -3.89 -0.70
C ALA A 6 0.79 -3.89 -1.96
N GLY A 7 1.78 -3.00 -1.99
CA GLY A 7 2.73 -2.88 -3.11
C GLY A 7 2.10 -2.44 -4.44
N SER A 8 1.01 -1.67 -4.40
CA SER A 8 0.32 -1.23 -5.61
C SER A 8 -0.30 0.16 -5.53
N SER A 9 -0.73 0.68 -6.68
CA SER A 9 -1.36 1.98 -6.80
C SER A 9 -2.80 1.97 -6.28
N PRO A 10 -3.28 3.02 -5.59
CA PRO A 10 -4.67 3.11 -5.17
C PRO A 10 -5.64 3.38 -6.32
N LEU A 11 -5.13 3.82 -7.49
CA LEU A 11 -5.95 4.35 -8.59
C LEU A 11 -7.03 3.36 -9.07
N PRO A 12 -6.75 2.06 -9.33
CA PRO A 12 -7.78 1.18 -9.88
C PRO A 12 -8.93 0.90 -8.91
N ILE A 13 -8.63 0.81 -7.61
CA ILE A 13 -9.64 0.58 -6.57
C ILE A 13 -10.47 1.84 -6.34
N PHE A 14 -9.81 3.01 -6.30
CA PHE A 14 -10.52 4.27 -6.17
C PHE A 14 -11.45 4.50 -7.37
N HIS A 15 -10.96 4.27 -8.59
CA HIS A 15 -11.76 4.35 -9.81
C HIS A 15 -13.00 3.45 -9.76
N ASP A 16 -12.85 2.20 -9.32
CA ASP A 16 -13.98 1.28 -9.19
C ASP A 16 -15.06 1.80 -8.22
N ILE A 17 -14.65 2.36 -7.08
CA ILE A 17 -15.58 2.96 -6.12
C ILE A 17 -16.27 4.19 -6.75
N VAL A 18 -15.55 4.99 -7.52
CA VAL A 18 -16.09 6.18 -8.16
C VAL A 18 -17.08 5.82 -9.26
N GLU A 19 -16.77 4.88 -10.13
CA GLU A 19 -17.60 4.59 -11.31
C GLU A 19 -18.70 3.56 -11.05
N HIS A 20 -18.55 2.66 -10.07
CA HIS A 20 -19.47 1.53 -9.87
C HIS A 20 -20.20 1.55 -8.53
N THR A 21 -20.11 2.63 -7.75
CA THR A 21 -20.86 2.77 -6.49
C THR A 21 -21.40 4.18 -6.28
N ASP A 22 -22.52 4.28 -5.57
CA ASP A 22 -23.07 5.56 -5.10
C ASP A 22 -22.47 6.00 -3.75
N PHE A 23 -21.33 5.43 -3.34
CA PHE A 23 -20.71 5.77 -2.07
C PHE A 23 -20.32 7.25 -2.05
N LYS A 24 -20.77 7.95 -1.00
CA LYS A 24 -20.53 9.37 -0.72
C LYS A 24 -20.05 9.62 0.72
N GLY A 25 -19.55 8.57 1.38
CA GLY A 25 -18.96 8.69 2.70
C GLY A 25 -17.53 9.24 2.64
N THR A 26 -16.71 8.88 3.61
CA THR A 26 -15.30 9.26 3.63
C THR A 26 -14.42 8.19 3.01
N ILE A 27 -13.50 8.60 2.14
CA ILE A 27 -12.40 7.76 1.63
C ILE A 27 -11.08 8.40 2.05
N ILE A 28 -10.25 7.62 2.74
CA ILE A 28 -8.88 7.99 3.08
C ILE A 28 -7.95 7.25 2.10
N VAL A 29 -7.23 8.01 1.27
CA VAL A 29 -6.29 7.48 0.29
C VAL A 29 -4.86 7.66 0.82
N GLY A 30 -4.19 6.53 1.05
CA GLY A 30 -2.75 6.51 1.32
C GLY A 30 -1.97 6.83 0.05
N VAL A 31 -1.07 7.81 0.11
CA VAL A 31 -0.20 8.20 -0.99
C VAL A 31 1.21 7.71 -0.69
N THR A 32 1.66 6.65 -1.35
CA THR A 32 3.08 6.26 -1.39
C THR A 32 3.62 6.67 -2.75
N PRO A 33 4.44 7.74 -2.88
CA PRO A 33 4.72 8.36 -4.18
C PRO A 33 5.24 7.40 -5.26
N PRO A 34 6.17 6.47 -4.98
CA PRO A 34 6.63 5.51 -5.98
C PRO A 34 5.56 4.57 -6.53
N LEU A 35 4.47 4.34 -5.79
CA LEU A 35 3.34 3.51 -6.24
C LEU A 35 2.24 4.35 -6.87
N PHE A 36 1.91 5.49 -6.25
CA PHE A 36 0.85 6.38 -6.70
C PHE A 36 1.16 6.95 -8.09
N PHE A 37 2.37 7.51 -8.27
CA PHE A 37 2.79 8.17 -9.51
C PHE A 37 3.50 7.23 -10.49
N SER A 38 3.37 5.92 -10.30
CA SER A 38 4.12 4.94 -11.10
C SER A 38 3.67 4.91 -12.55
N THR A 39 2.40 4.61 -12.80
CA THR A 39 1.89 4.31 -14.14
C THR A 39 0.36 4.19 -14.18
N THR A 40 -0.21 4.51 -15.35
CA THR A 40 -1.59 4.18 -15.73
C THR A 40 -1.68 2.96 -16.67
N PHE A 41 -0.56 2.30 -16.98
CA PHE A 41 -0.54 1.18 -17.92
C PHE A 41 -1.13 -0.10 -17.31
N PRO A 42 -2.21 -0.68 -17.89
CA PRO A 42 -2.95 -1.77 -17.24
C PRO A 42 -2.17 -3.05 -16.94
N LYS A 43 -1.09 -3.32 -17.69
CA LYS A 43 -0.26 -4.53 -17.52
C LYS A 43 0.95 -4.30 -16.62
N ALA A 44 1.17 -3.09 -16.13
CA ALA A 44 2.23 -2.84 -15.16
C ALA A 44 1.83 -3.40 -13.79
N GLY A 45 2.78 -4.00 -13.07
CA GLY A 45 2.55 -4.64 -11.78
C GLY A 45 1.77 -3.78 -10.77
N PRO A 46 2.14 -2.50 -10.54
CA PRO A 46 1.43 -1.61 -9.62
C PRO A 46 -0.03 -1.34 -9.99
N TRP A 47 -0.43 -1.49 -11.25
CA TRP A 47 -1.81 -1.33 -11.72
C TRP A 47 -2.56 -2.65 -11.81
N GLN A 48 -1.96 -3.65 -12.46
CA GLN A 48 -2.58 -4.94 -12.74
C GLN A 48 -3.04 -5.62 -11.44
N ARG A 49 -2.23 -5.49 -10.39
CA ARG A 49 -2.44 -6.14 -9.09
C ARG A 49 -3.72 -5.69 -8.37
N PRO A 50 -4.01 -4.39 -8.20
CA PRO A 50 -5.28 -3.92 -7.64
C PRO A 50 -6.44 -4.13 -8.63
N GLN A 51 -6.22 -3.95 -9.95
CA GLN A 51 -7.25 -4.21 -10.95
C GLN A 51 -7.73 -5.68 -10.93
N ALA A 52 -6.82 -6.65 -10.77
CA ALA A 52 -7.18 -8.06 -10.68
C ALA A 52 -8.08 -8.36 -9.46
N ARG A 53 -7.92 -7.62 -8.35
CA ARG A 53 -8.77 -7.74 -7.16
C ARG A 53 -10.15 -7.14 -7.40
N VAL A 54 -10.24 -6.00 -8.08
CA VAL A 54 -11.51 -5.40 -8.53
C VAL A 54 -12.25 -6.36 -9.46
N ASP A 55 -11.56 -6.86 -10.48
CA ASP A 55 -12.10 -7.84 -11.42
C ASP A 55 -12.60 -9.10 -10.71
N HIS A 56 -11.81 -9.61 -9.75
CA HIS A 56 -12.21 -10.77 -8.94
C HIS A 56 -13.47 -10.46 -8.12
N PHE A 57 -13.58 -9.28 -7.51
CA PHE A 57 -14.76 -8.90 -6.72
C PHE A 57 -16.06 -8.93 -7.55
N HIS A 58 -16.01 -8.41 -8.78
CA HIS A 58 -17.16 -8.35 -9.68
C HIS A 58 -17.45 -9.70 -10.37
N LYS A 59 -16.40 -10.48 -10.69
CA LYS A 59 -16.51 -11.72 -11.49
C LYS A 59 -16.51 -13.01 -10.66
N ARG A 60 -16.37 -12.94 -9.33
CA ARG A 60 -16.31 -14.13 -8.45
C ARG A 60 -17.57 -14.99 -8.53
N THR A 61 -17.34 -16.28 -8.76
CA THR A 61 -18.36 -17.33 -8.73
C THR A 61 -18.89 -17.59 -7.30
N TYR A 62 -20.03 -18.27 -7.19
CA TYR A 62 -20.53 -18.73 -5.89
C TYR A 62 -19.52 -19.66 -5.18
N ALA A 63 -18.85 -20.54 -5.93
CA ALA A 63 -17.82 -21.41 -5.38
C ALA A 63 -16.66 -20.61 -4.76
N GLN A 64 -16.19 -19.55 -5.42
CA GLN A 64 -15.14 -18.67 -4.88
C GLN A 64 -15.60 -17.90 -3.63
N ARG A 65 -16.86 -17.46 -3.58
CA ARG A 65 -17.42 -16.81 -2.38
C ARG A 65 -17.49 -17.76 -1.19
N VAL A 66 -17.99 -18.99 -1.40
CA VAL A 66 -18.04 -20.02 -0.35
C VAL A 66 -16.63 -20.42 0.08
N ASN A 67 -15.72 -20.61 -0.87
CA ASN A 67 -14.32 -20.91 -0.56
C ASN A 67 -13.70 -19.82 0.31
N HIS A 68 -13.90 -18.53 -0.02
CA HIS A 68 -13.41 -17.43 0.80
C HIS A 68 -13.96 -17.52 2.23
N TRP A 69 -15.28 -17.66 2.39
CA TRP A 69 -15.92 -17.73 3.70
C TRP A 69 -15.43 -18.90 4.56
N LEU A 70 -15.27 -20.09 3.96
CA LEU A 70 -14.74 -21.27 4.64
C LEU A 70 -13.24 -21.18 4.90
N SER A 71 -12.49 -20.46 4.06
CA SER A 71 -11.03 -20.37 4.17
C SER A 71 -10.57 -19.49 5.33
N ILE A 72 -11.29 -18.42 5.67
CA ILE A 72 -10.90 -17.50 6.76
C ILE A 72 -10.67 -18.23 8.10
N PRO A 73 -11.63 -18.99 8.65
CA PRO A 73 -11.40 -19.69 9.92
C PRO A 73 -10.29 -20.74 9.82
N LEU A 74 -10.07 -21.35 8.64
CA LEU A 74 -8.97 -22.30 8.46
C LEU A 74 -7.61 -21.61 8.43
N GLN A 75 -7.49 -20.47 7.74
CA GLN A 75 -6.26 -19.67 7.68
C GLN A 75 -5.89 -19.07 9.04
N GLU A 76 -6.88 -18.68 9.84
CA GLU A 76 -6.67 -18.19 11.21
C GLU A 76 -6.11 -19.26 12.17
N ASN A 77 -6.34 -20.55 11.88
CA ASN A 77 -6.03 -21.64 12.81
C ASN A 77 -4.97 -22.64 12.30
N LEU A 78 -4.70 -22.68 10.99
CA LEU A 78 -3.82 -23.67 10.36
C LEU A 78 -2.69 -22.97 9.61
N VAL A 79 -1.48 -22.97 10.18
CA VAL A 79 -0.29 -22.33 9.57
C VAL A 79 0.02 -22.85 8.15
N MET A 80 -0.30 -24.11 7.84
CA MET A 80 -0.11 -24.66 6.49
C MET A 80 -1.00 -24.02 5.42
N MET A 81 -2.08 -23.35 5.82
CA MET A 81 -2.98 -22.58 4.96
C MET A 81 -2.50 -21.14 4.77
N SER A 82 -1.40 -20.73 5.41
CA SER A 82 -0.79 -19.41 5.25
C SER A 82 -0.01 -19.24 3.94
N GLY A 83 -0.19 -20.13 2.96
CA GLY A 83 0.29 -19.86 1.61
C GLY A 83 -0.43 -18.63 1.08
N HIS A 84 0.30 -17.54 0.90
CA HIS A 84 -0.28 -16.30 0.42
C HIS A 84 -0.10 -16.20 -1.10
N GLU A 85 -1.04 -15.57 -1.80
CA GLU A 85 -0.89 -15.33 -3.25
C GLU A 85 0.32 -14.43 -3.56
N GLU A 86 0.83 -13.76 -2.54
CA GLU A 86 2.05 -12.98 -2.55
C GLU A 86 3.25 -13.89 -2.74
N GLU A 87 4.16 -13.52 -3.64
CA GLU A 87 5.32 -14.35 -4.00
C GLU A 87 6.44 -14.24 -2.97
N ALA A 88 6.11 -14.39 -1.68
CA ALA A 88 7.04 -14.28 -0.58
C ALA A 88 7.91 -15.54 -0.45
N ASP A 89 9.17 -15.36 -0.07
CA ASP A 89 10.17 -16.44 -0.07
C ASP A 89 9.93 -17.51 1.00
N GLU A 90 9.12 -17.24 2.02
CA GLU A 90 8.70 -18.18 3.07
C GLU A 90 7.51 -19.06 2.68
N ASN A 91 6.84 -18.83 1.55
CA ASN A 91 5.73 -19.66 1.10
C ASN A 91 6.08 -21.16 1.08
N ILE A 92 5.27 -21.95 1.78
CA ILE A 92 5.43 -23.41 1.94
C ILE A 92 4.50 -24.22 1.05
N ASP A 93 3.67 -23.56 0.24
CA ASP A 93 2.88 -24.22 -0.79
C ASP A 93 3.80 -24.78 -1.90
N LEU A 94 3.26 -25.69 -2.73
CA LEU A 94 4.04 -26.32 -3.79
C LEU A 94 4.67 -25.27 -4.72
N LYS A 95 3.96 -24.17 -5.02
CA LYS A 95 4.48 -23.08 -5.86
C LYS A 95 5.69 -22.41 -5.21
N GLY A 96 5.62 -22.07 -3.93
CA GLY A 96 6.73 -21.50 -3.16
C GLY A 96 7.93 -22.46 -3.09
N LEU A 97 7.70 -23.73 -2.77
CA LEU A 97 8.76 -24.74 -2.71
C LEU A 97 9.47 -24.93 -4.05
N LEU A 98 8.74 -24.95 -5.17
CA LEU A 98 9.31 -25.06 -6.51
C LEU A 98 10.19 -23.85 -6.88
N LYS A 99 9.84 -22.64 -6.42
CA LYS A 99 10.63 -21.43 -6.68
C LYS A 99 11.97 -21.42 -5.94
N ARG A 100 12.10 -22.15 -4.83
CA ARG A 100 13.37 -22.27 -4.09
C ARG A 100 14.40 -23.16 -4.79
N VAL A 101 13.99 -23.90 -5.82
CA VAL A 101 14.92 -24.71 -6.62
C VAL A 101 15.85 -23.78 -7.40
N LYS A 102 17.13 -23.75 -7.00
CA LYS A 102 18.16 -22.95 -7.66
C LYS A 102 18.49 -23.55 -9.04
N LEU A 103 17.89 -22.97 -10.08
CA LEU A 103 18.25 -23.28 -11.45
C LEU A 103 19.45 -22.41 -11.89
N PRO A 104 20.29 -22.89 -12.82
CA PRO A 104 21.34 -22.07 -13.42
C PRO A 104 20.77 -20.77 -13.99
N GLU A 105 21.51 -19.68 -13.88
CA GLU A 105 21.08 -18.39 -14.43
C GLU A 105 20.94 -18.47 -15.95
N ARG A 106 19.74 -18.18 -16.46
CA ARG A 106 19.42 -18.30 -17.90
C ARG A 106 19.40 -16.97 -18.65
N THR A 107 19.26 -15.85 -17.94
CA THR A 107 18.93 -14.55 -18.56
C THR A 107 19.96 -13.44 -18.32
N GLY A 108 20.98 -13.66 -17.47
CA GLY A 108 21.94 -12.60 -17.10
C GLY A 108 21.31 -11.45 -16.30
N LYS A 109 20.10 -11.67 -15.73
CA LYS A 109 19.35 -10.62 -15.04
C LYS A 109 19.68 -10.68 -13.56
N PRO A 110 19.90 -9.53 -12.89
CA PRO A 110 20.13 -9.50 -11.45
C PRO A 110 19.03 -10.27 -10.70
N GLN A 111 19.44 -11.14 -9.78
CA GLN A 111 18.50 -11.88 -8.95
C GLN A 111 17.90 -10.93 -7.89
N TYR A 112 16.58 -10.93 -7.77
CA TYR A 112 15.89 -10.19 -6.72
C TYR A 112 16.29 -10.75 -5.34
N PRO A 113 16.62 -9.91 -4.34
CA PRO A 113 16.93 -10.39 -3.00
C PRO A 113 15.72 -11.09 -2.36
N PRO A 114 15.94 -12.00 -1.39
CA PRO A 114 14.84 -12.62 -0.68
C PRO A 114 13.93 -11.56 -0.04
N PHE A 115 12.62 -11.74 -0.19
CA PHE A 115 11.59 -10.87 0.36
C PHE A 115 10.58 -11.71 1.11
N PHE A 116 10.73 -11.68 2.43
CA PHE A 116 9.91 -12.46 3.34
C PHE A 116 8.70 -11.66 3.80
N GLU A 117 7.59 -12.31 4.15
CA GLU A 117 6.53 -11.66 4.91
C GLU A 117 7.09 -11.10 6.23
N PHE A 118 6.72 -9.86 6.51
CA PHE A 118 7.21 -9.10 7.66
C PHE A 118 6.07 -8.47 8.45
N GLY A 119 4.81 -8.72 8.08
CA GLY A 119 3.61 -8.31 8.79
C GLY A 119 2.62 -9.44 9.00
N THR A 120 1.58 -9.14 9.76
CA THR A 120 0.39 -9.97 9.94
C THR A 120 -0.82 -9.14 9.54
N ILE A 121 -1.82 -9.79 8.93
CA ILE A 121 -3.04 -9.13 8.46
C ILE A 121 -4.21 -9.70 9.25
N ASP A 122 -4.99 -8.83 9.88
CA ASP A 122 -6.21 -9.24 10.58
C ASP A 122 -7.43 -9.35 9.64
N ARG A 123 -8.57 -9.74 10.20
CA ARG A 123 -9.82 -9.92 9.46
C ARG A 123 -10.33 -8.64 8.80
N ASP A 124 -10.07 -7.49 9.42
CA ASP A 124 -10.46 -6.17 8.92
C ASP A 124 -9.40 -5.59 7.96
N ARG A 125 -8.37 -6.40 7.67
CA ARG A 125 -7.24 -6.12 6.80
C ARG A 125 -6.33 -5.02 7.33
N ASN A 126 -6.29 -4.84 8.65
CA ASN A 126 -5.25 -4.06 9.27
C ASN A 126 -3.95 -4.87 9.24
N THR A 127 -2.85 -4.23 8.83
CA THR A 127 -1.55 -4.87 8.75
C THR A 127 -0.69 -4.39 9.90
N ARG A 128 -0.11 -5.32 10.66
CA ARG A 128 0.82 -5.03 11.76
C ARG A 128 2.17 -5.64 11.46
N MET A 129 3.25 -4.85 11.53
CA MET A 129 4.61 -5.37 11.43
C MET A 129 4.86 -6.39 12.54
N THR A 130 5.58 -7.46 12.21
CA THR A 130 6.00 -8.48 13.18
C THR A 130 7.08 -7.96 14.12
N ASP A 131 7.05 -8.39 15.38
CA ASP A 131 8.07 -8.05 16.38
C ASP A 131 9.48 -8.42 15.91
N ARG A 132 9.61 -9.53 15.18
CA ARG A 132 10.88 -9.95 14.57
C ARG A 132 11.43 -8.88 13.63
N THR A 133 10.60 -8.31 12.77
CA THR A 133 11.05 -7.25 11.84
C THR A 133 11.44 -5.98 12.59
N ALA A 134 10.74 -5.65 13.66
CA ALA A 134 11.02 -4.47 14.48
C ALA A 134 12.31 -4.61 15.31
N THR A 135 12.64 -5.81 15.79
CA THR A 135 13.70 -6.03 16.79
C THR A 135 14.94 -6.76 16.26
N ASP A 136 14.79 -7.65 15.27
CA ASP A 136 15.89 -8.38 14.65
C ASP A 136 16.47 -7.58 13.48
N THR A 137 17.56 -6.88 13.76
CA THR A 137 18.27 -6.07 12.76
C THR A 137 18.73 -6.91 11.56
N ALA A 138 19.10 -8.18 11.75
CA ALA A 138 19.53 -9.03 10.66
C ALA A 138 18.36 -9.35 9.72
N PHE A 139 17.19 -9.66 10.27
CA PHE A 139 15.97 -9.88 9.48
C PHE A 139 15.53 -8.60 8.75
N ALA A 140 15.47 -7.46 9.45
CA ALA A 140 15.15 -6.17 8.83
C ALA A 140 16.10 -5.82 7.67
N ASN A 141 17.39 -6.16 7.80
CA ASN A 141 18.38 -5.95 6.74
C ASN A 141 18.14 -6.79 5.48
N VAL A 142 17.50 -7.97 5.60
CA VAL A 142 17.08 -8.74 4.43
C VAL A 142 16.04 -7.96 3.62
N ILE A 143 15.03 -7.41 4.29
CA ILE A 143 13.97 -6.61 3.64
C ILE A 143 14.55 -5.32 3.03
N LYS A 144 15.45 -4.64 3.75
CA LYS A 144 16.19 -3.47 3.25
C LYS A 144 16.96 -3.76 1.95
N ASN A 145 17.49 -4.96 1.77
CA ASN A 145 18.17 -5.32 0.53
C ASN A 145 17.21 -5.35 -0.67
N ALA A 146 15.98 -5.82 -0.48
CA ALA A 146 14.95 -5.78 -1.51
C ALA A 146 14.59 -4.33 -1.89
N TRP A 147 14.45 -3.43 -0.90
CA TRP A 147 14.24 -2.01 -1.19
C TRP A 147 15.41 -1.36 -1.90
N LYS A 148 16.65 -1.64 -1.46
CA LYS A 148 17.85 -1.18 -2.15
C LYS A 148 17.85 -1.65 -3.61
N PHE A 149 17.48 -2.91 -3.86
CA PHE A 149 17.37 -3.44 -5.22
C PHE A 149 16.34 -2.65 -6.03
N ILE A 150 15.14 -2.41 -5.49
CA ILE A 150 14.09 -1.64 -6.18
C ILE A 150 14.55 -0.21 -6.48
N ILE A 151 15.07 0.50 -5.49
CA ILE A 151 15.47 1.93 -5.60
C ILE A 151 16.62 2.11 -6.60
N THR A 152 17.54 1.15 -6.66
CA THR A 152 18.70 1.22 -7.56
C THR A 152 18.46 0.59 -8.93
N SER A 153 17.36 -0.15 -9.09
CA SER A 153 16.97 -0.73 -10.38
C SER A 153 16.50 0.34 -11.35
N LYS A 154 16.87 0.19 -12.63
CA LYS A 154 16.37 1.06 -13.69
C LYS A 154 14.93 0.64 -14.05
N GLY A 155 13.95 1.31 -13.44
CA GLY A 155 12.55 1.25 -13.84
C GLY A 155 12.21 2.26 -14.95
N PRO A 156 11.02 2.15 -15.56
CA PRO A 156 10.48 3.25 -16.36
C PRO A 156 10.35 4.52 -15.49
N PRO A 157 10.44 5.72 -16.09
CA PRO A 157 10.17 6.94 -15.36
C PRO A 157 8.72 6.97 -14.84
N PRO A 158 8.44 7.69 -13.75
CA PRO A 158 7.08 7.82 -13.22
C PRO A 158 6.15 8.56 -14.20
N ASP A 159 4.91 8.09 -14.31
CA ASP A 159 3.83 8.71 -15.07
C ASP A 159 3.09 9.76 -14.21
N ILE A 160 3.78 10.83 -13.82
CA ILE A 160 3.25 11.82 -12.88
C ILE A 160 1.99 12.48 -13.45
N GLU A 161 2.02 12.93 -14.70
CA GLU A 161 0.90 13.62 -15.33
C GLU A 161 -0.31 12.70 -15.50
N GLY A 162 -0.12 11.50 -16.07
CA GLY A 162 -1.20 10.56 -16.32
C GLY A 162 -1.87 10.10 -15.03
N THR A 163 -1.09 9.73 -14.02
CA THR A 163 -1.63 9.30 -12.71
C THR A 163 -2.35 10.44 -11.99
N THR A 164 -1.81 11.66 -12.03
CA THR A 164 -2.44 12.83 -11.40
C THR A 164 -3.75 13.20 -12.07
N GLN A 165 -3.79 13.26 -13.41
CA GLN A 165 -5.01 13.58 -14.16
C GLN A 165 -6.08 12.49 -13.96
N PHE A 166 -5.69 11.23 -14.00
CA PHE A 166 -6.58 10.10 -13.74
C PHE A 166 -7.23 10.22 -12.36
N PHE A 167 -6.42 10.39 -11.31
CA PHE A 167 -6.95 10.52 -9.95
C PHE A 167 -7.80 11.78 -9.78
N ALA A 168 -7.38 12.92 -10.32
CA ALA A 168 -8.09 14.19 -10.18
C ALA A 168 -9.50 14.13 -10.81
N ALA A 169 -9.64 13.45 -11.95
CA ALA A 169 -10.95 13.25 -12.59
C ALA A 169 -11.89 12.45 -11.68
N ASP A 170 -11.41 11.34 -11.11
CA ASP A 170 -12.20 10.51 -10.20
C ASP A 170 -12.48 11.22 -8.86
N ALA A 171 -11.49 11.94 -8.34
CA ALA A 171 -11.63 12.74 -7.12
C ALA A 171 -12.72 13.80 -7.28
N LYS A 172 -12.70 14.53 -8.40
CA LYS A 172 -13.74 15.50 -8.73
C LYS A 172 -15.12 14.85 -8.78
N LYS A 173 -15.28 13.74 -9.51
CA LYS A 173 -16.57 13.02 -9.56
C LYS A 173 -17.06 12.59 -8.18
N PHE A 174 -16.15 12.07 -7.35
CA PHE A 174 -16.46 11.64 -5.99
C PHE A 174 -16.88 12.81 -5.08
N GLN A 175 -16.15 13.92 -5.14
CA GLN A 175 -16.43 15.12 -4.35
C GLN A 175 -17.72 15.82 -4.81
N ASP A 176 -17.96 15.92 -6.13
CA ASP A 176 -19.17 16.54 -6.71
C ASP A 176 -20.45 15.82 -6.26
N ARG A 177 -20.39 14.50 -5.99
CA ARG A 177 -21.52 13.73 -5.43
C ARG A 177 -21.60 13.74 -3.89
N GLY A 178 -20.80 14.57 -3.23
CA GLY A 178 -20.79 14.74 -1.78
C GLY A 178 -19.85 13.80 -1.02
N GLY A 179 -18.93 13.12 -1.70
CA GLY A 179 -17.90 12.30 -1.07
C GLY A 179 -16.84 13.14 -0.34
N ASN A 180 -16.40 12.66 0.81
CA ASN A 180 -15.33 13.28 1.59
C ASN A 180 -13.99 12.60 1.30
N LEU A 181 -13.14 13.23 0.48
CA LEU A 181 -11.83 12.71 0.12
C LEU A 181 -10.75 13.26 1.05
N ILE A 182 -9.95 12.36 1.62
CA ILE A 182 -8.81 12.69 2.47
C ILE A 182 -7.56 11.99 1.94
N LEU A 183 -6.46 12.73 1.79
CA LEU A 183 -5.15 12.18 1.41
C LEU A 183 -4.26 12.03 2.65
N VAL A 184 -3.53 10.93 2.74
CA VAL A 184 -2.59 10.69 3.84
C VAL A 184 -1.25 10.20 3.29
N ARG A 185 -0.15 10.82 3.69
CA ARG A 185 1.21 10.30 3.44
C ARG A 185 1.81 9.75 4.73
N PRO A 186 1.94 8.42 4.87
CA PRO A 186 2.65 7.80 5.99
C PRO A 186 4.15 8.13 5.99
N PRO A 187 4.89 7.88 7.09
CA PRO A 187 6.34 8.02 7.12
C PRO A 187 7.08 7.04 6.20
N SER A 188 8.31 7.40 5.85
CA SER A 188 9.36 6.53 5.33
C SER A 188 10.69 6.94 5.94
N SER A 189 11.70 6.07 5.93
CA SER A 189 13.01 6.39 6.51
C SER A 189 14.17 5.84 5.66
N GLY A 190 15.41 6.17 6.06
CA GLY A 190 16.63 5.66 5.43
C GLY A 190 16.69 5.85 3.92
N MET A 191 17.26 4.85 3.24
CA MET A 191 17.48 4.89 1.79
C MET A 191 16.16 4.97 0.99
N PHE A 192 15.06 4.45 1.53
CA PHE A 192 13.76 4.55 0.86
C PHE A 192 13.30 6.01 0.80
N LYS A 193 13.36 6.73 1.93
CA LYS A 193 13.08 8.17 1.98
C LYS A 193 14.02 8.97 1.07
N GLU A 194 15.32 8.64 1.06
CA GLU A 194 16.28 9.31 0.17
C GLU A 194 15.92 9.13 -1.32
N GLY A 195 15.51 7.92 -1.71
CA GLY A 195 15.01 7.64 -3.06
C GLY A 195 13.76 8.44 -3.38
N GLU A 196 12.81 8.51 -2.45
CA GLU A 196 11.59 9.31 -2.61
C GLU A 196 11.89 10.80 -2.77
N LEU A 197 12.74 11.38 -1.92
CA LEU A 197 13.11 12.79 -2.02
C LEU A 197 13.78 13.11 -3.36
N LYS A 198 14.56 12.17 -3.90
CA LYS A 198 15.26 12.34 -5.17
C LYS A 198 14.33 12.27 -6.38
N PHE A 199 13.42 11.29 -6.40
CA PHE A 199 12.61 10.99 -7.59
C PHE A 199 11.17 11.52 -7.52
N PHE A 200 10.67 11.77 -6.31
CA PHE A 200 9.29 12.16 -6.01
C PHE A 200 9.24 13.32 -5.00
N PRO A 201 9.83 14.50 -5.32
CA PRO A 201 9.83 15.65 -4.43
C PRO A 201 8.40 16.10 -4.09
N ARG A 202 8.10 16.19 -2.78
CA ARG A 202 6.78 16.52 -2.23
C ARG A 202 6.11 17.71 -2.93
N GLU A 203 6.81 18.83 -3.02
CA GLU A 203 6.31 20.10 -3.59
C GLU A 203 5.82 19.98 -5.03
N LYS A 204 6.39 19.05 -5.81
CA LYS A 204 6.05 18.85 -7.22
C LYS A 204 5.02 17.76 -7.45
N LEU A 205 4.76 16.90 -6.45
CA LEU A 205 3.88 15.74 -6.60
C LEU A 205 2.76 15.74 -5.57
N TYR A 206 3.09 15.52 -4.29
CA TYR A 206 2.06 15.43 -3.24
C TYR A 206 1.32 16.75 -3.08
N ASP A 207 2.03 17.87 -2.95
CA ASP A 207 1.38 19.17 -2.73
C ASP A 207 0.59 19.63 -3.98
N GLN A 208 1.06 19.29 -5.19
CA GLN A 208 0.32 19.51 -6.44
C GLN A 208 -0.96 18.68 -6.50
N LEU A 209 -0.90 17.40 -6.11
CA LEU A 209 -2.07 16.52 -6.04
C LEU A 209 -3.12 17.09 -5.06
N VAL A 210 -2.68 17.57 -3.89
CA VAL A 210 -3.54 18.22 -2.91
C VAL A 210 -4.19 19.48 -3.51
N GLN A 211 -3.41 20.34 -4.16
CA GLN A 211 -3.91 21.56 -4.76
C GLN A 211 -4.94 21.29 -5.87
N ILE A 212 -4.69 20.32 -6.74
CA ILE A 212 -5.57 19.98 -7.87
C ILE A 212 -6.89 19.36 -7.39
N THR A 213 -6.83 18.49 -6.37
CA THR A 213 -8.02 17.80 -5.85
C THR A 213 -8.80 18.64 -4.84
N GLY A 214 -8.17 19.63 -4.21
CA GLY A 214 -8.75 20.37 -3.09
C GLY A 214 -9.08 19.47 -1.88
N ALA A 215 -8.55 18.25 -1.83
CA ALA A 215 -8.80 17.31 -0.75
C ALA A 215 -8.10 17.76 0.53
N LYS A 216 -8.69 17.45 1.70
CA LYS A 216 -7.96 17.57 2.96
C LYS A 216 -6.80 16.58 2.95
N SER A 217 -5.65 16.96 3.48
CA SER A 217 -4.44 16.16 3.37
C SER A 217 -3.60 16.19 4.63
N TYR A 218 -3.01 15.04 4.98
CA TYR A 218 -2.22 14.85 6.19
C TYR A 218 -0.89 14.19 5.83
N HIS A 219 0.18 14.99 5.78
CA HIS A 219 1.52 14.50 5.50
C HIS A 219 2.31 14.36 6.81
N TYR A 220 2.94 13.20 7.05
CA TYR A 220 3.63 12.94 8.32
C TYR A 220 4.69 14.00 8.69
N GLU A 221 5.35 14.61 7.69
CA GLU A 221 6.37 15.65 7.92
C GLU A 221 5.79 16.95 8.52
N ASP A 222 4.48 17.16 8.46
CA ASP A 222 3.82 18.36 8.99
C ASP A 222 3.61 18.30 10.51
N TYR A 223 3.92 17.17 11.14
CA TYR A 223 3.66 16.91 12.56
C TYR A 223 4.97 16.56 13.29
N GLU A 224 5.33 17.34 14.32
CA GLU A 224 6.55 17.16 15.11
C GLU A 224 6.71 15.73 15.68
N GLU A 225 5.59 15.12 16.07
CA GLU A 225 5.52 13.78 16.66
C GLU A 225 5.77 12.66 15.62
N LEU A 226 5.61 12.95 14.32
CA LEU A 226 5.65 11.94 13.25
C LEU A 226 6.85 12.13 12.32
N LYS A 227 7.33 13.36 12.11
CA LYS A 227 8.33 13.69 11.09
C LYS A 227 9.68 12.96 11.24
N ASN A 228 9.99 12.50 12.45
CA ASN A 228 11.23 11.80 12.79
C ASN A 228 11.04 10.28 13.00
N MET A 229 9.86 9.71 12.71
CA MET A 229 9.62 8.28 12.84
C MET A 229 10.56 7.46 11.95
N ILE A 230 11.01 6.30 12.45
CA ILE A 230 11.94 5.43 11.76
C ILE A 230 11.27 4.09 11.47
N CYS A 231 11.07 3.81 10.18
CA CYS A 231 10.62 2.50 9.71
C CYS A 231 11.74 1.45 9.88
N PRO A 232 11.53 0.31 10.58
CA PRO A 232 12.57 -0.69 10.82
C PRO A 232 13.22 -1.23 9.54
N GLU A 233 12.42 -1.40 8.48
CA GLU A 233 12.85 -1.80 7.14
C GLU A 233 12.80 -0.66 6.09
N TRP A 234 12.65 0.60 6.52
CA TRP A 234 12.61 1.84 5.71
C TRP A 234 11.27 2.26 5.07
N SER A 235 10.30 1.36 4.88
CA SER A 235 9.03 1.66 4.20
C SER A 235 7.79 1.55 5.09
N HIS A 236 7.84 0.80 6.19
CA HIS A 236 6.72 0.48 7.07
C HIS A 236 7.06 0.77 8.53
N LEU A 237 6.10 1.33 9.27
CA LEU A 237 6.23 1.55 10.71
C LEU A 237 6.23 0.22 11.47
N SER A 238 6.86 0.21 12.66
CA SER A 238 6.61 -0.83 13.65
C SER A 238 5.13 -0.83 14.06
N ALA A 239 4.68 -1.89 14.72
CA ALA A 239 3.32 -1.96 15.20
C ALA A 239 3.00 -0.84 16.21
N GLU A 240 3.94 -0.52 17.10
CA GLU A 240 3.82 0.54 18.10
C GLU A 240 3.79 1.94 17.46
N ASP A 241 4.69 2.20 16.50
CA ASP A 241 4.73 3.50 15.83
C ASP A 241 3.48 3.69 14.94
N ALA A 242 2.92 2.62 14.38
CA ALA A 242 1.67 2.67 13.63
C ALA A 242 0.48 3.09 14.54
N ASP A 243 0.46 2.65 15.79
CA ASP A 243 -0.57 3.07 16.77
C ASP A 243 -0.43 4.58 17.09
N ILE A 244 0.81 5.06 17.25
CA ILE A 244 1.10 6.49 17.47
C ILE A 244 0.68 7.30 16.23
N PHE A 245 1.12 6.90 15.04
CA PHE A 245 0.79 7.56 13.78
C PHE A 245 -0.73 7.66 13.60
N THR A 246 -1.45 6.55 13.78
CA THR A 246 -2.90 6.49 13.64
C THR A 246 -3.58 7.44 14.62
N ARG A 247 -3.15 7.44 15.88
CA ARG A 247 -3.71 8.33 16.91
C ARG A 247 -3.54 9.80 16.54
N VAL A 248 -2.33 10.21 16.16
CA VAL A 248 -2.02 11.62 15.86
C VAL A 248 -2.78 12.10 14.64
N ILE A 249 -2.75 11.33 13.55
CA ILE A 249 -3.45 11.68 12.31
C ILE A 249 -4.96 11.73 12.54
N ALA A 250 -5.54 10.78 13.29
CA ALA A 250 -6.96 10.81 13.62
C ALA A 250 -7.33 12.03 14.47
N GLN A 251 -6.49 12.42 15.43
CA GLN A 251 -6.70 13.62 16.26
C GLN A 251 -6.72 14.89 15.41
N GLU A 252 -5.77 15.04 14.48
CA GLU A 252 -5.71 16.19 13.57
C GLU A 252 -6.88 16.19 12.58
N MET A 253 -7.26 15.04 12.03
CA MET A 253 -8.47 14.92 11.20
C MET A 253 -9.75 15.33 11.94
N ILE A 254 -9.88 14.99 13.23
CA ILE A 254 -11.04 15.38 14.04
C ILE A 254 -11.01 16.88 14.33
N LYS A 255 -9.85 17.43 14.70
CA LYS A 255 -9.64 18.85 14.97
C LYS A 255 -9.98 19.72 13.76
N ASP A 256 -9.64 19.27 12.57
CA ASP A 256 -9.93 19.97 11.31
C ASP A 256 -11.34 19.71 10.77
N ASN A 257 -12.17 18.95 11.50
CA ASN A 257 -13.47 18.46 11.03
C ASN A 257 -13.36 17.72 9.67
N ALA A 258 -12.24 17.04 9.40
CA ALA A 258 -12.07 16.15 8.25
C ALA A 258 -12.75 14.80 8.51
N LEU A 259 -12.70 14.34 9.75
CA LEU A 259 -13.48 13.22 10.26
C LEU A 259 -14.37 13.72 11.39
N THR A 260 -15.66 13.42 11.32
CA THR A 260 -16.55 13.61 12.45
C THR A 260 -16.42 12.41 13.39
N LYS A 261 -16.40 12.67 14.70
CA LYS A 261 -16.57 11.58 15.66
C LYS A 261 -17.90 10.90 15.37
N PRO A 262 -17.97 9.55 15.37
CA PRO A 262 -19.25 8.87 15.33
C PRO A 262 -20.12 9.43 16.44
N THR A 263 -21.27 9.99 16.09
CA THR A 263 -22.34 10.22 17.05
C THR A 263 -22.89 8.83 17.37
N ASN A 264 -22.52 8.29 18.53
CA ASN A 264 -23.11 7.07 19.07
C ASN A 264 -24.64 7.20 19.14
#